data_AF-A0A1Q9K562-F1
#
_entry.id   AF-A0A1Q9K562-F1
#
_cell.length_a   1.000
_cell.length_b   1.000
_cell.length_c   1.000
_cell.angle_alpha   90.00
_cell.angle_beta   90.00
_cell.angle_gamma   90.00
#
_symmetry.space_group_name_H-M   'P 1'
#
loop_
_entity.id
_entity.type
_entity.pdbx_description
1 polymer ?
#
loop_
_entity_poly.entity_id
_entity_poly.type
_entity_poly.pdbx_seq_one_letter_code
_entity_poly.pdbx_strand_id
1 'polypeptide(L)'
;MEKFDIEKYEYKAPSYRLRKNRPLFWIDEKKYARESRYDIADGIWKSRQGAKDEISILLSGDLLCQENLIEGYRKKEGGYDFKMCFDYIRPLLCAADFTAGNLETPISHTAPYRGEILTHEGPFYCNAPIEYLDALKYAGFDMLTTANNHTIDAGVRGLYETIENTRKFHFIQTGTFIEEGDKFVLVDICGFKIGFTAFSLTYNSMQANMKKSGKNILLNTYRRQAAEQIYKKMKEQGAEYTICFPHWGKEYTDKLSKKQMNMADELTEIGYDLIAGSHSHVVQKFEYRNGTPVIYSMGNLLTHMNLRKSSMDTQYPVICRLNLKRMDGRVTSEIAFIPCRIFKDIQGIPFTVVPMNDQLPLNDEIQRRMKPVEGKVKELLQNQEAIFDLDYPLKKEALKLLKQQEERKDKRIQELCSKESKEQKASSQKSFFMQKWNEIKYRNCISTYRGMFRKYKDAMKLVSLRAETEVVKIDGMVGDIPLTHIYNDQHSNDITRIIYISGQITYLGPKAFKNFHTLESVRLFKGLERIGRRTFENCERMTGVILPKSLTYIGSYAFCNCKRLQSIKIPKSVEKIGRCAFHGCEELTIYCEKDSYADSYARKYHIAVRHMPI
;
A
#
# COMPACT_ATOMS: atom_id res chain seq x y z
N MET A 1 -2.65 10.38 30.34
CA MET A 1 -3.51 9.97 29.21
C MET A 1 -4.21 8.69 29.61
N GLU A 2 -5.54 8.71 29.70
CA GLU A 2 -6.32 7.48 29.82
C GLU A 2 -5.97 6.55 28.65
N LYS A 3 -5.82 5.26 28.95
CA LYS A 3 -5.47 4.25 27.96
C LYS A 3 -6.67 4.12 27.00
N PHE A 4 -6.48 4.40 25.71
CA PHE A 4 -7.52 4.23 24.70
C PHE A 4 -8.09 2.81 24.75
N ASP A 5 -9.39 2.70 25.05
CA ASP A 5 -10.06 1.41 25.25
C ASP A 5 -10.41 0.77 23.91
N ILE A 6 -9.51 -0.08 23.41
CA ILE A 6 -9.69 -0.83 22.17
C ILE A 6 -10.91 -1.76 22.26
N GLU A 7 -11.13 -2.39 23.40
CA GLU A 7 -12.21 -3.37 23.61
C GLU A 7 -13.58 -2.71 23.59
N LYS A 8 -13.69 -1.41 23.88
CA LYS A 8 -14.92 -0.61 23.67
C LYS A 8 -15.36 -0.58 22.20
N TYR A 9 -14.44 -0.67 21.25
CA TYR A 9 -14.70 -0.44 19.82
C TYR A 9 -14.51 -1.68 18.94
N GLU A 10 -13.81 -2.70 19.43
CA GLU A 10 -13.53 -3.97 18.75
C GLU A 10 -14.05 -5.14 19.58
N TYR A 11 -14.68 -6.15 18.95
CA TYR A 11 -15.08 -7.38 19.67
C TYR A 11 -14.13 -8.55 19.38
N LYS A 12 -13.29 -8.44 18.35
CA LYS A 12 -12.29 -9.46 17.98
C LYS A 12 -11.04 -8.79 17.44
N ALA A 13 -9.90 -8.97 18.10
CA ALA A 13 -8.62 -8.49 17.57
C ALA A 13 -8.24 -9.19 16.25
N PRO A 14 -7.45 -8.55 15.38
CA PRO A 14 -6.88 -9.22 14.21
C PRO A 14 -6.12 -10.51 14.59
N SER A 15 -6.19 -11.54 13.74
CA SER A 15 -5.65 -12.86 14.07
C SER A 15 -4.12 -12.98 14.00
N TYR A 16 -3.43 -11.96 13.51
CA TYR A 16 -1.97 -11.96 13.46
C TYR A 16 -1.34 -11.71 14.83
N ARG A 17 -0.12 -12.25 15.01
CA ARG A 17 0.67 -11.97 16.21
C ARG A 17 1.13 -10.52 16.19
N LEU A 18 0.84 -9.77 17.25
CA LEU A 18 1.40 -8.43 17.46
C LEU A 18 2.92 -8.52 17.51
N ARG A 19 3.60 -7.54 16.91
CA ARG A 19 5.03 -7.37 17.09
C ARG A 19 5.26 -7.10 18.57
N LYS A 20 6.28 -7.76 19.16
CA LYS A 20 6.75 -7.36 20.50
C LYS A 20 7.02 -5.86 20.42
N ASN A 21 6.62 -5.10 21.45
CA ASN A 21 7.02 -3.71 21.60
C ASN A 21 8.52 -3.66 21.40
N ARG A 22 8.97 -3.28 20.20
CA ARG A 22 10.34 -2.81 20.06
C ARG A 22 10.38 -1.60 20.99
N PRO A 23 11.46 -1.41 21.78
CA PRO A 23 11.65 -0.11 22.42
C PRO A 23 11.39 0.89 21.30
N LEU A 24 10.39 1.75 21.52
CA LEU A 24 9.96 2.75 20.54
C LEU A 24 11.23 3.21 19.86
N PHE A 25 11.32 3.07 18.54
CA PHE A 25 12.30 3.85 17.81
C PHE A 25 12.14 5.24 18.40
N TRP A 26 13.14 5.69 19.16
CA TRP A 26 12.99 6.89 19.96
C TRP A 26 12.70 7.94 18.91
N ILE A 27 11.43 8.37 18.83
CA ILE A 27 11.04 9.44 17.95
C ILE A 27 11.73 10.59 18.64
N ASP A 28 12.91 10.93 18.14
CA ASP A 28 13.55 12.16 18.51
C ASP A 28 12.64 13.24 17.91
N GLU A 29 11.63 13.62 18.68
CA GLU A 29 10.63 14.62 18.29
C GLU A 29 11.36 15.89 17.83
N LYS A 30 12.56 16.20 18.37
CA LYS A 30 13.38 17.32 17.91
C LYS A 30 14.02 17.09 16.54
N LYS A 31 14.41 15.86 16.19
CA LYS A 31 14.98 15.49 14.88
C LYS A 31 13.93 15.41 13.76
N TYR A 32 12.70 15.06 14.10
CA TYR A 32 11.62 14.82 13.13
C TYR A 32 10.54 15.91 13.13
N ALA A 33 10.50 16.78 14.14
CA ALA A 33 9.79 18.05 14.08
C ALA A 33 10.48 18.95 13.07
N ARG A 34 10.10 18.77 11.81
CA ARG A 34 9.97 19.94 10.96
C ARG A 34 8.93 20.82 11.62
N GLU A 35 9.27 22.08 11.85
CA GLU A 35 8.29 23.05 12.30
C GLU A 35 7.06 22.97 11.40
N SER A 36 5.91 22.68 12.01
CA SER A 36 4.65 22.68 11.32
C SER A 36 4.44 24.05 10.67
N ARG A 37 3.88 24.08 9.46
CA ARG A 37 3.46 25.35 8.83
C ARG A 37 2.21 25.93 9.48
N TYR A 38 1.58 25.16 10.36
CA TYR A 38 0.30 25.44 11.00
C TYR A 38 0.34 25.14 12.49
N ASP A 39 -0.25 26.02 13.28
CA ASP A 39 -0.48 25.82 14.71
C ASP A 39 -1.98 25.72 14.99
N ILE A 40 -2.37 24.92 15.99
CA ILE A 40 -3.78 24.81 16.37
C ILE A 40 -4.12 25.85 17.44
N ALA A 41 -5.17 26.64 17.18
CA ALA A 41 -5.74 27.61 18.12
C ALA A 41 -7.26 27.61 18.00
N ASP A 42 -7.97 27.46 19.12
CA ASP A 42 -9.44 27.45 19.18
C ASP A 42 -10.10 26.44 18.21
N GLY A 43 -9.50 25.26 18.05
CA GLY A 43 -9.99 24.20 17.16
C GLY A 43 -9.75 24.44 15.67
N ILE A 44 -9.04 25.52 15.30
CA ILE A 44 -8.69 25.87 13.92
C ILE A 44 -7.18 25.79 13.75
N TRP A 45 -6.73 25.13 12.69
CA TRP A 45 -5.31 25.12 12.31
C TRP A 45 -4.97 26.38 11.55
N LYS A 46 -4.11 27.25 12.09
CA LYS A 46 -3.75 28.55 11.50
C LYS A 46 -2.36 28.52 10.89
N SER A 47 -2.24 29.02 9.67
CA SER A 47 -0.96 29.21 8.99
C SER A 47 -0.03 30.11 9.79
N ARG A 48 1.25 29.75 9.83
CA ARG A 48 2.32 30.63 10.35
C ARG A 48 2.67 31.75 9.38
N GLN A 49 2.26 31.64 8.12
CA GLN A 49 2.43 32.71 7.15
C GLN A 49 1.32 33.75 7.32
N GLY A 50 1.64 35.01 7.02
CA GLY A 50 0.65 36.09 7.02
C GLY A 50 -0.44 35.90 5.97
N ALA A 51 -1.50 36.69 6.09
CA ALA A 51 -2.61 36.68 5.15
C ALA A 51 -2.16 36.99 3.71
N LYS A 52 -2.82 36.39 2.72
CA LYS A 52 -2.60 36.61 1.29
C LYS A 52 -3.92 36.89 0.58
N ASP A 53 -3.86 37.56 -0.57
CA ASP A 53 -5.01 37.76 -1.46
C ASP A 53 -5.28 36.54 -2.35
N GLU A 54 -4.26 35.69 -2.52
CA GLU A 54 -4.26 34.50 -3.36
C GLU A 54 -3.40 33.41 -2.71
N ILE A 55 -3.90 32.16 -2.71
CA ILE A 55 -3.21 31.00 -2.15
C ILE A 55 -3.25 29.81 -3.12
N SER A 56 -2.22 28.99 -3.05
CA SER A 56 -2.13 27.74 -3.81
C SER A 56 -2.17 26.51 -2.89
N ILE A 57 -3.06 25.59 -3.22
CA ILE A 57 -3.28 24.33 -2.50
C ILE A 57 -2.99 23.18 -3.46
N LEU A 58 -2.13 22.26 -3.03
CA LEU A 58 -1.82 21.05 -3.79
C LEU A 58 -2.47 19.83 -3.16
N LEU A 59 -3.28 19.13 -3.95
CA LEU A 59 -3.97 17.90 -3.57
C LEU A 59 -3.39 16.73 -4.34
N SER A 60 -3.20 15.61 -3.66
CA SER A 60 -2.74 14.37 -4.26
C SER A 60 -3.67 13.20 -3.96
N GLY A 61 -3.60 12.17 -4.79
CA GLY A 61 -4.35 10.94 -4.61
C GLY A 61 -3.74 10.00 -3.57
N ASP A 62 -3.72 8.71 -3.89
CA ASP A 62 -3.37 7.64 -2.95
C ASP A 62 -1.87 7.65 -2.61
N LEU A 63 -1.57 7.69 -1.30
CA LEU A 63 -0.24 7.57 -0.71
C LEU A 63 -0.08 6.16 -0.11
N LEU A 64 0.25 5.19 -0.97
CA LEU A 64 0.21 3.78 -0.62
C LEU A 64 1.60 3.18 -0.44
N CYS A 65 1.93 2.79 0.79
CA CYS A 65 3.15 2.06 1.11
C CYS A 65 2.84 0.58 1.39
N GLN A 66 3.26 -0.31 0.49
CA GLN A 66 3.21 -1.76 0.71
C GLN A 66 4.58 -2.41 0.41
N GLU A 67 4.62 -3.74 0.38
CA GLU A 67 5.82 -4.57 0.55
C GLU A 67 7.01 -4.17 -0.32
N ASN A 68 6.85 -3.97 -1.64
CA ASN A 68 8.03 -3.67 -2.48
C ASN A 68 8.61 -2.28 -2.20
N LEU A 69 7.80 -1.32 -1.77
CA LEU A 69 8.29 0.01 -1.37
C LEU A 69 9.08 -0.09 -0.05
N ILE A 70 8.52 -0.79 0.93
CA ILE A 70 9.18 -1.10 2.21
C ILE A 70 10.51 -1.83 1.96
N GLU A 71 10.50 -2.81 1.04
CA GLU A 71 11.66 -3.57 0.61
C GLU A 71 12.62 -2.78 -0.27
N GLY A 72 12.21 -1.67 -0.89
CA GLY A 72 13.10 -0.77 -1.63
C GLY A 72 13.90 0.12 -0.69
N TYR A 73 13.25 0.67 0.34
CA TYR A 73 13.76 1.80 1.12
C TYR A 73 14.35 1.52 2.51
N ARG A 74 14.54 0.27 2.93
CA ARG A 74 15.20 -0.03 4.23
C ARG A 74 16.71 0.22 4.24
N LYS A 75 17.24 0.72 5.34
CA LYS A 75 18.69 0.92 5.57
C LYS A 75 19.40 -0.38 5.94
N LYS A 76 20.74 -0.42 5.86
CA LYS A 76 21.57 -1.57 6.31
C LYS A 76 21.47 -1.77 7.81
N GLU A 77 21.67 -0.69 8.55
CA GLU A 77 21.72 -0.64 10.03
C GLU A 77 20.36 -0.85 10.70
N GLY A 78 19.26 -0.80 9.95
CA GLY A 78 17.89 -0.89 10.46
C GLY A 78 17.07 0.36 10.16
N GLY A 79 15.74 0.22 10.18
CA GLY A 79 14.80 1.30 9.82
C GLY A 79 14.76 1.61 8.31
N TYR A 80 14.02 2.64 7.93
CA TYR A 80 13.72 2.96 6.53
C TYR A 80 14.06 4.41 6.16
N ASP A 81 14.27 4.69 4.87
CA ASP A 81 14.46 6.03 4.31
C ASP A 81 13.61 6.20 3.05
N PHE A 82 12.36 6.60 3.20
CA PHE A 82 11.49 6.84 2.05
C PHE A 82 11.67 8.24 1.43
N LYS A 83 12.52 9.11 1.98
CA LYS A 83 12.63 10.52 1.52
C LYS A 83 12.94 10.63 0.02
N MET A 84 13.77 9.70 -0.46
CA MET A 84 14.23 9.67 -1.85
C MET A 84 13.12 9.45 -2.86
N CYS A 85 11.98 8.83 -2.49
CA CYS A 85 10.87 8.69 -3.43
C CYS A 85 10.15 10.02 -3.69
N PHE A 86 10.36 11.03 -2.84
CA PHE A 86 9.72 12.34 -2.90
C PHE A 86 10.64 13.48 -3.33
N ASP A 87 11.93 13.23 -3.59
CA ASP A 87 12.92 14.28 -3.86
C ASP A 87 12.55 15.17 -5.06
N TYR A 88 12.00 14.60 -6.15
CA TYR A 88 11.59 15.38 -7.32
C TYR A 88 10.28 16.15 -7.15
N ILE A 89 9.35 15.69 -6.31
CA ILE A 89 8.10 16.42 -6.05
C ILE A 89 8.23 17.43 -4.89
N ARG A 90 9.23 17.25 -4.03
CA ARG A 90 9.46 18.10 -2.85
C ARG A 90 9.50 19.60 -3.20
N PRO A 91 10.24 20.06 -4.24
CA PRO A 91 10.31 21.50 -4.53
C PRO A 91 8.95 22.13 -4.81
N LEU A 92 8.04 21.35 -5.40
CA LEU A 92 6.69 21.77 -5.74
C LEU A 92 5.77 21.77 -4.50
N LEU A 93 5.76 20.69 -3.72
CA LEU A 93 4.92 20.63 -2.50
C LEU A 93 5.34 21.67 -1.44
N CYS A 94 6.65 21.95 -1.32
CA CYS A 94 7.16 22.98 -0.42
C CYS A 94 6.91 24.42 -0.91
N ALA A 95 6.52 24.60 -2.18
CA ALA A 95 6.21 25.92 -2.74
C ALA A 95 4.75 26.33 -2.50
N ALA A 96 3.85 25.36 -2.47
CA ALA A 96 2.43 25.58 -2.19
C ALA A 96 2.19 26.14 -0.79
N ASP A 97 1.08 26.85 -0.60
CA ASP A 97 0.67 27.31 0.73
C ASP A 97 0.21 26.15 1.60
N PHE A 98 -0.51 25.19 0.99
CA PHE A 98 -1.01 23.99 1.66
C PHE A 98 -0.85 22.76 0.78
N THR A 99 -0.60 21.60 1.40
CA THR A 99 -0.52 20.32 0.68
C THR A 99 -1.23 19.20 1.44
N ALA A 100 -2.10 18.48 0.73
CA ALA A 100 -2.86 17.36 1.28
C ALA A 100 -2.82 16.10 0.42
N GLY A 101 -2.99 14.93 1.04
CA GLY A 101 -3.06 13.65 0.34
C GLY A 101 -3.84 12.57 1.12
N ASN A 102 -4.18 11.48 0.43
CA ASN A 102 -4.89 10.34 1.02
C ASN A 102 -3.89 9.29 1.56
N LEU A 103 -3.74 9.19 2.88
CA LEU A 103 -2.90 8.18 3.54
C LEU A 103 -3.62 6.83 3.54
N GLU A 104 -3.43 6.06 2.48
CA GLU A 104 -4.08 4.76 2.25
C GLU A 104 -3.33 3.58 2.88
N THR A 105 -2.59 3.83 3.95
CA THR A 105 -1.85 2.79 4.67
C THR A 105 -1.82 3.10 6.16
N PRO A 106 -2.20 2.16 7.03
CA PRO A 106 -1.97 2.30 8.46
C PRO A 106 -0.50 2.50 8.79
N ILE A 107 -0.24 3.21 9.90
CA ILE A 107 1.09 3.42 10.47
C ILE A 107 1.07 2.88 11.91
N SER A 108 1.12 1.56 12.03
CA SER A 108 1.09 0.85 13.31
C SER A 108 2.42 0.14 13.57
N HIS A 109 2.99 0.40 14.74
CA HIS A 109 4.26 -0.19 15.16
C HIS A 109 4.06 -1.55 15.83
N THR A 110 2.89 -1.78 16.41
CA THR A 110 2.51 -3.08 17.01
C THR A 110 1.97 -4.05 15.98
N ALA A 111 1.41 -3.56 14.87
CA ALA A 111 0.96 -4.41 13.79
C ALA A 111 2.14 -4.83 12.87
N PRO A 112 2.18 -6.09 12.41
CA PRO A 112 3.15 -6.58 11.42
C PRO A 112 3.04 -5.83 10.08
N TYR A 113 4.07 -5.92 9.25
CA TYR A 113 3.96 -5.48 7.84
C TYR A 113 3.32 -6.59 6.98
N ARG A 114 2.90 -6.26 5.75
CA ARG A 114 2.29 -7.25 4.83
C ARG A 114 3.14 -8.51 4.71
N GLY A 115 4.48 -8.43 4.68
CA GLY A 115 5.41 -9.58 4.66
C GLY A 115 5.68 -10.26 6.01
N GLU A 116 4.95 -9.94 7.08
CA GLU A 116 5.16 -10.48 8.43
C GLU A 116 3.90 -11.21 8.98
N ILE A 117 2.78 -11.22 8.24
CA ILE A 117 1.48 -11.78 8.69
C ILE A 117 1.26 -13.23 8.25
N LEU A 118 0.66 -14.00 9.16
CA LEU A 118 0.43 -15.44 9.10
C LEU A 118 -0.99 -15.88 8.68
N THR A 119 -1.98 -14.99 8.50
CA THR A 119 -3.40 -15.40 8.47
C THR A 119 -4.23 -14.93 7.26
N HIS A 120 -5.39 -15.60 7.10
CA HIS A 120 -6.30 -15.66 5.94
C HIS A 120 -7.28 -14.49 5.84
N GLU A 121 -7.00 -13.39 6.55
CA GLU A 121 -7.93 -12.26 6.74
C GLU A 121 -8.11 -11.39 5.50
N GLY A 122 -7.32 -11.61 4.45
CA GLY A 122 -7.53 -11.04 3.14
C GLY A 122 -6.24 -11.05 2.32
N PRO A 123 -6.33 -11.08 0.98
CA PRO A 123 -5.15 -10.92 0.14
C PRO A 123 -4.50 -9.54 0.25
N PHE A 124 -5.16 -8.55 0.86
CA PHE A 124 -4.74 -7.15 0.93
C PHE A 124 -4.68 -6.72 2.40
N TYR A 125 -3.46 -6.63 2.92
CA TYR A 125 -3.15 -6.02 4.22
C TYR A 125 -2.10 -4.95 3.96
N CYS A 126 -2.33 -3.75 4.46
CA CYS A 126 -1.42 -2.61 4.41
C CYS A 126 -1.03 -2.20 5.83
N ASN A 127 0.24 -1.94 6.02
CA ASN A 127 0.79 -1.26 7.19
C ASN A 127 2.19 -0.81 6.80
N ALA A 128 2.56 0.43 7.12
CA ALA A 128 3.84 1.00 6.77
C ALA A 128 4.67 1.37 8.01
N PRO A 129 6.01 1.38 7.87
CA PRO A 129 6.89 1.90 8.92
C PRO A 129 6.64 3.39 9.18
N ILE A 130 6.89 3.82 10.41
CA ILE A 130 6.68 5.22 10.83
C ILE A 130 7.55 6.21 10.06
N GLU A 131 8.71 5.77 9.55
CA GLU A 131 9.58 6.57 8.68
C GLU A 131 8.91 6.97 7.36
N TYR A 132 7.77 6.36 7.01
CA TYR A 132 6.95 6.82 5.89
C TYR A 132 6.31 8.19 6.19
N LEU A 133 5.87 8.44 7.43
CA LEU A 133 5.38 9.76 7.86
C LEU A 133 6.50 10.81 7.85
N ASP A 134 7.72 10.44 8.26
CA ASP A 134 8.91 11.29 8.13
C ASP A 134 9.16 11.69 6.67
N ALA A 135 8.99 10.76 5.73
CA ALA A 135 9.13 11.04 4.30
C ALA A 135 8.01 11.91 3.72
N LEU A 136 6.77 11.75 4.19
CA LEU A 136 5.66 12.64 3.79
C LEU A 136 5.84 14.05 4.33
N LYS A 137 6.26 14.20 5.59
CA LYS A 137 6.59 15.50 6.18
C LYS A 137 7.83 16.08 5.52
N TYR A 138 8.73 15.20 5.07
CA TYR A 138 9.83 15.56 4.20
C TYR A 138 9.32 16.16 2.89
N ALA A 139 8.44 15.46 2.17
CA ALA A 139 7.95 15.89 0.87
C ALA A 139 7.31 17.29 0.91
N GLY A 140 6.56 17.59 1.97
CA GLY A 140 5.90 18.90 2.16
C GLY A 140 4.41 18.81 2.50
N PHE A 141 3.90 17.62 2.84
CA PHE A 141 2.51 17.43 3.24
C PHE A 141 2.21 18.11 4.58
N ASP A 142 1.08 18.80 4.66
CA ASP A 142 0.54 19.38 5.91
C ASP A 142 -0.61 18.54 6.45
N MET A 143 -1.46 18.02 5.55
CA MET A 143 -2.65 17.27 5.91
C MET A 143 -2.68 15.89 5.26
N LEU A 144 -3.12 14.90 6.03
CA LEU A 144 -3.37 13.54 5.55
C LEU A 144 -4.82 13.16 5.85
N THR A 145 -5.54 12.71 4.83
CA THR A 145 -6.84 12.06 5.05
C THR A 145 -6.63 10.58 5.28
N THR A 146 -7.45 9.99 6.13
CA THR A 146 -7.33 8.57 6.53
C THR A 146 -8.63 7.80 6.33
N ALA A 147 -9.63 8.37 5.66
CA ALA A 147 -10.87 7.66 5.32
C ALA A 147 -10.64 6.82 4.06
N ASN A 148 -10.26 5.55 4.22
CA ASN A 148 -10.10 4.62 3.11
C ASN A 148 -10.39 3.18 3.53
N ASN A 149 -10.34 2.25 2.58
CA ASN A 149 -10.64 0.84 2.83
C ASN A 149 -9.58 0.14 3.70
N HIS A 150 -8.33 0.63 3.69
CA HIS A 150 -7.17 0.06 4.37
C HIS A 150 -6.97 0.53 5.82
N THR A 151 -7.65 1.59 6.26
CA THR A 151 -7.40 2.24 7.57
C THR A 151 -7.50 1.30 8.77
N ILE A 152 -8.29 0.24 8.64
CA ILE A 152 -8.53 -0.75 9.70
C ILE A 152 -7.87 -2.10 9.43
N ASP A 153 -6.97 -2.20 8.44
CA ASP A 153 -6.22 -3.43 8.20
C ASP A 153 -5.47 -3.88 9.45
N ALA A 154 -4.97 -2.92 10.23
CA ALA A 154 -4.28 -3.15 11.49
C ALA A 154 -5.22 -3.19 12.74
N GLY A 155 -6.53 -3.33 12.54
CA GLY A 155 -7.56 -3.31 13.59
C GLY A 155 -7.74 -1.94 14.26
N VAL A 156 -8.58 -1.89 15.30
CA VAL A 156 -8.83 -0.64 16.06
C VAL A 156 -7.56 -0.09 16.69
N ARG A 157 -6.69 -0.97 17.20
CA ARG A 157 -5.36 -0.57 17.72
C ARG A 157 -4.53 0.13 16.65
N GLY A 158 -4.49 -0.43 15.44
CA GLY A 158 -3.72 0.14 14.34
C GLY A 158 -4.26 1.49 13.87
N LEU A 159 -5.58 1.66 13.84
CA LEU A 159 -6.23 2.95 13.57
C LEU A 159 -5.81 4.00 14.60
N TYR A 160 -5.89 3.67 15.90
CA TYR A 160 -5.47 4.55 16.99
C TYR A 160 -3.99 4.94 16.86
N GLU A 161 -3.09 3.95 16.67
CA GLU A 161 -1.67 4.21 16.49
C GLU A 161 -1.37 5.05 15.25
N THR A 162 -2.12 4.87 14.16
CA THR A 162 -1.98 5.67 12.95
C THR A 162 -2.28 7.14 13.23
N ILE A 163 -3.40 7.42 13.91
CA ILE A 163 -3.80 8.80 14.25
C ILE A 163 -2.78 9.44 15.20
N GLU A 164 -2.37 8.73 16.25
CA GLU A 164 -1.38 9.22 17.20
C GLU A 164 -0.02 9.49 16.55
N ASN A 165 0.43 8.59 15.68
CA ASN A 165 1.68 8.81 14.94
C ASN A 165 1.54 9.99 13.97
N THR A 166 0.39 10.16 13.31
CA THR A 166 0.14 11.30 12.42
C THR A 166 0.21 12.63 13.20
N ARG A 167 -0.37 12.68 14.41
CA ARG A 167 -0.29 13.82 15.33
C ARG A 167 1.14 14.12 15.78
N LYS A 168 1.95 13.11 16.10
CA LYS A 168 3.38 13.27 16.49
C LYS A 168 4.24 13.90 15.40
N PHE A 169 3.88 13.72 14.13
CA PHE A 169 4.56 14.38 13.00
C PHE A 169 3.93 15.73 12.63
N HIS A 170 3.02 16.25 13.46
CA HIS A 170 2.30 17.50 13.25
C HIS A 170 1.60 17.57 11.89
N PHE A 171 0.97 16.47 11.48
CA PHE A 171 0.02 16.51 10.37
C PHE A 171 -1.36 16.90 10.88
N ILE A 172 -2.05 17.73 10.10
CA ILE A 172 -3.49 17.87 10.20
C ILE A 172 -4.11 16.56 9.68
N GLN A 173 -5.11 16.01 10.35
CA GLN A 173 -5.69 14.73 9.98
C GLN A 173 -7.22 14.76 10.06
N THR A 174 -7.87 14.16 9.05
CA THR A 174 -9.32 13.96 9.02
C THR A 174 -9.68 12.64 8.34
N GLY A 175 -10.92 12.17 8.50
CA GLY A 175 -11.46 10.97 7.86
C GLY A 175 -11.60 9.75 8.78
N THR A 176 -10.78 9.65 9.83
CA THR A 176 -11.00 8.75 10.97
C THR A 176 -10.75 9.46 12.29
N PHE A 177 -11.34 8.95 13.36
CA PHE A 177 -11.40 9.62 14.65
C PHE A 177 -11.15 8.62 15.79
N ILE A 178 -10.78 9.12 16.97
CA ILE A 178 -10.62 8.32 18.19
C ILE A 178 -11.51 8.79 19.34
N GLU A 179 -12.31 9.82 19.09
CA GLU A 179 -13.24 10.41 20.03
C GLU A 179 -14.50 10.87 19.29
N GLU A 180 -15.57 11.10 20.04
CA GLU A 180 -16.78 11.72 19.48
C GLU A 180 -16.51 13.19 19.22
N GLY A 181 -16.93 13.67 18.06
CA GLY A 181 -16.70 15.06 17.67
C GLY A 181 -17.10 15.32 16.23
N ASP A 182 -16.76 16.52 15.79
CA ASP A 182 -17.00 16.97 14.43
C ASP A 182 -16.08 16.21 13.46
N LYS A 183 -16.68 15.60 12.43
CA LYS A 183 -15.97 14.76 11.47
C LYS A 183 -15.34 15.55 10.31
N PHE A 184 -14.74 16.68 10.66
CA PHE A 184 -14.05 17.57 9.74
C PHE A 184 -12.95 18.33 10.49
N VAL A 185 -12.12 19.04 9.75
CA VAL A 185 -11.14 19.98 10.31
C VAL A 185 -11.26 21.32 9.60
N LEU A 186 -11.05 22.40 10.33
CA LEU A 186 -10.94 23.75 9.79
C LEU A 186 -9.48 24.17 9.76
N VAL A 187 -9.06 24.72 8.63
CA VAL A 187 -7.69 25.21 8.44
C VAL A 187 -7.77 26.63 7.87
N ASP A 188 -7.18 27.58 8.57
CA ASP A 188 -6.88 28.91 8.07
C ASP A 188 -5.54 28.87 7.30
N ILE A 189 -5.64 28.90 5.98
CA ILE A 189 -4.50 28.90 5.05
C ILE A 189 -4.28 30.34 4.61
N CYS A 190 -3.33 31.03 5.27
CA CYS A 190 -2.96 32.41 4.95
C CYS A 190 -4.18 33.35 4.87
N GLY A 191 -5.10 33.25 5.83
CA GLY A 191 -6.31 34.06 5.92
C GLY A 191 -7.54 33.47 5.22
N PHE A 192 -7.44 32.31 4.56
CA PHE A 192 -8.60 31.61 3.98
C PHE A 192 -9.03 30.47 4.89
N LYS A 193 -10.25 30.54 5.46
CA LYS A 193 -10.76 29.46 6.31
C LYS A 193 -11.40 28.36 5.45
N ILE A 194 -10.75 27.20 5.39
CA ILE A 194 -11.16 26.06 4.58
C ILE A 194 -11.60 24.90 5.47
N GLY A 195 -12.77 24.33 5.16
CA GLY A 195 -13.27 23.12 5.78
C GLY A 195 -12.89 21.87 5.00
N PHE A 196 -12.33 20.88 5.68
CA PHE A 196 -11.93 19.60 5.08
C PHE A 196 -12.63 18.42 5.74
N THR A 197 -13.22 17.55 4.93
CA THR A 197 -13.71 16.24 5.38
C THR A 197 -13.32 15.15 4.39
N ALA A 198 -13.34 13.90 4.85
CA ALA A 198 -13.04 12.75 4.02
C ALA A 198 -13.98 11.60 4.36
N PHE A 199 -14.45 10.87 3.34
CA PHE A 199 -15.36 9.75 3.51
C PHE A 199 -14.84 8.50 2.79
N SER A 200 -15.14 7.33 3.34
CA SER A 200 -15.00 6.08 2.60
C SER A 200 -16.37 5.42 2.39
N LEU A 201 -16.57 4.84 1.20
CA LEU A 201 -17.75 4.02 0.89
C LEU A 201 -17.68 2.62 1.49
N THR A 202 -16.47 2.06 1.58
CA THR A 202 -16.25 0.66 1.95
C THR A 202 -14.99 0.51 2.77
N TYR A 203 -15.00 -0.46 3.67
CA TYR A 203 -13.84 -0.85 4.47
C TYR A 203 -13.53 -2.33 4.24
N ASN A 204 -12.27 -2.72 4.43
CA ASN A 204 -11.85 -4.11 4.28
C ASN A 204 -12.52 -5.03 5.33
N SER A 205 -12.29 -6.33 5.20
CA SER A 205 -12.89 -7.40 6.02
C SER A 205 -12.74 -7.19 7.53
N MET A 206 -11.74 -6.44 7.98
CA MET A 206 -11.55 -6.07 9.39
C MET A 206 -12.71 -5.25 9.96
N GLN A 207 -13.53 -4.63 9.13
CA GLN A 207 -14.74 -3.96 9.59
C GLN A 207 -15.71 -4.95 10.26
N ALA A 208 -15.65 -6.23 9.88
CA ALA A 208 -16.44 -7.26 10.54
C ALA A 208 -16.16 -7.25 12.04
N ASN A 209 -14.89 -7.16 12.45
CA ASN A 209 -14.40 -7.26 13.83
C ASN A 209 -14.79 -6.07 14.75
N MET A 210 -15.33 -4.98 14.19
CA MET A 210 -15.67 -3.77 14.93
C MET A 210 -17.08 -3.80 15.52
N LYS A 211 -17.24 -3.25 16.73
CA LYS A 211 -18.55 -2.96 17.34
C LYS A 211 -19.25 -1.82 16.59
N LYS A 212 -20.58 -1.71 16.75
CA LYS A 212 -21.38 -0.61 16.16
C LYS A 212 -20.87 0.77 16.59
N SER A 213 -20.54 0.92 17.87
CA SER A 213 -19.89 2.13 18.43
C SER A 213 -18.59 2.46 17.70
N GLY A 214 -17.70 1.47 17.50
CA GLY A 214 -16.45 1.62 16.76
C GLY A 214 -16.66 2.11 15.33
N LYS A 215 -17.60 1.50 14.59
CA LYS A 215 -17.91 1.92 13.22
C LYS A 215 -18.47 3.34 13.15
N ASN A 216 -19.29 3.73 14.12
CA ASN A 216 -19.94 5.03 14.13
C ASN A 216 -19.01 6.15 14.58
N ILE A 217 -18.12 5.90 15.54
CA ILE A 217 -17.24 6.91 16.12
C ILE A 217 -15.95 7.00 15.31
N LEU A 218 -15.27 5.86 15.10
CA LEU A 218 -13.90 5.85 14.58
C LEU A 218 -13.82 6.04 13.05
N LEU A 219 -14.86 5.67 12.31
CA LEU A 219 -14.86 5.70 10.85
C LEU A 219 -15.76 6.80 10.31
N ASN A 220 -15.37 7.42 9.19
CA ASN A 220 -16.25 8.32 8.44
C ASN A 220 -16.84 7.60 7.22
N THR A 221 -17.82 6.73 7.48
CA THR A 221 -18.55 6.04 6.40
C THR A 221 -19.53 7.00 5.75
N TYR A 222 -19.50 7.13 4.43
CA TYR A 222 -20.39 8.04 3.74
C TYR A 222 -21.87 7.70 3.95
N ARG A 223 -22.65 8.73 4.28
CA ARG A 223 -24.11 8.77 4.23
C ARG A 223 -24.52 10.21 3.89
N ARG A 224 -25.43 10.42 2.95
CA ARG A 224 -25.88 11.75 2.51
C ARG A 224 -26.19 12.71 3.67
N GLN A 225 -27.06 12.28 4.60
CA GLN A 225 -27.43 13.09 5.77
C GLN A 225 -26.24 13.46 6.67
N ALA A 226 -25.28 12.55 6.84
CA ALA A 226 -24.09 12.83 7.65
C ALA A 226 -23.18 13.84 6.93
N ALA A 227 -23.03 13.72 5.61
CA ALA A 227 -22.25 14.67 4.81
C ALA A 227 -22.87 16.07 4.80
N GLU A 228 -24.21 16.16 4.78
CA GLU A 228 -24.96 17.42 4.88
C GLU A 228 -24.79 18.09 6.24
N GLN A 229 -24.88 17.32 7.34
CA GLN A 229 -24.64 17.83 8.69
C GLN A 229 -23.20 18.33 8.88
N ILE A 230 -22.22 17.59 8.35
CA ILE A 230 -20.81 17.99 8.38
C ILE A 230 -20.61 19.29 7.59
N TYR A 231 -21.16 19.39 6.39
CA TYR A 231 -21.11 20.60 5.56
C TYR A 231 -21.70 21.81 6.30
N LYS A 232 -22.92 21.66 6.84
CA LYS A 232 -23.60 22.73 7.58
C LYS A 232 -22.75 23.24 8.74
N LYS A 233 -22.19 22.33 9.54
CA LYS A 233 -21.32 22.68 10.66
C LYS A 233 -20.04 23.40 10.22
N MET A 234 -19.41 22.99 9.12
CA MET A 234 -18.26 23.72 8.56
C MET A 234 -18.64 25.16 8.18
N LYS A 235 -19.79 25.36 7.53
CA LYS A 235 -20.28 26.69 7.15
C LYS A 235 -20.66 27.53 8.38
N GLU A 236 -21.33 26.93 9.38
CA GLU A 236 -21.67 27.59 10.66
C GLU A 236 -20.42 28.05 11.43
N GLN A 237 -19.32 27.29 11.33
CA GLN A 237 -18.02 27.66 11.91
C GLN A 237 -17.18 28.57 10.99
N GLY A 238 -17.79 29.06 9.90
CA GLY A 238 -17.27 30.10 9.03
C GLY A 238 -16.32 29.62 7.94
N ALA A 239 -16.38 28.35 7.52
CA ALA A 239 -15.63 27.88 6.35
C ALA A 239 -16.07 28.64 5.10
N GLU A 240 -15.12 29.30 4.45
CA GLU A 240 -15.32 30.08 3.23
C GLU A 240 -15.31 29.19 2.00
N TYR A 241 -14.55 28.10 2.05
CA TYR A 241 -14.44 27.08 1.03
C TYR A 241 -14.44 25.69 1.68
N THR A 242 -15.00 24.68 1.03
CA THR A 242 -15.17 23.32 1.56
C THR A 242 -14.68 22.27 0.58
N ILE A 243 -13.83 21.36 1.08
CA ILE A 243 -13.20 20.32 0.27
C ILE A 243 -13.54 18.95 0.86
N CYS A 244 -14.13 18.09 0.03
CA CYS A 244 -14.48 16.73 0.37
C CYS A 244 -13.54 15.74 -0.33
N PHE A 245 -12.95 14.81 0.42
CA PHE A 245 -12.14 13.71 -0.09
C PHE A 245 -12.89 12.38 -0.02
N PRO A 246 -13.60 11.98 -1.08
CA PRO A 246 -14.21 10.68 -1.12
C PRO A 246 -13.22 9.59 -1.59
N HIS A 247 -13.22 8.48 -0.87
CA HIS A 247 -12.49 7.26 -1.23
C HIS A 247 -13.50 6.23 -1.75
N TRP A 248 -13.57 6.10 -3.09
CA TRP A 248 -14.73 5.53 -3.77
C TRP A 248 -14.42 4.83 -5.10
N GLY A 249 -15.38 4.08 -5.62
CA GLY A 249 -15.25 3.45 -6.93
C GLY A 249 -14.66 2.06 -6.89
N LYS A 250 -13.89 1.73 -7.93
CA LYS A 250 -13.28 0.42 -8.12
C LYS A 250 -11.80 0.60 -8.44
N GLU A 251 -10.96 -0.19 -7.78
CA GLU A 251 -9.53 -0.21 -8.04
C GLU A 251 -9.22 -0.58 -9.51
N TYR A 252 -8.18 0.06 -10.06
CA TYR A 252 -7.57 -0.19 -11.36
C TYR A 252 -8.49 0.00 -12.56
N THR A 253 -9.30 1.05 -12.53
CA THR A 253 -10.08 1.44 -13.71
C THR A 253 -10.27 2.94 -13.79
N ASP A 254 -10.16 3.46 -15.00
CA ASP A 254 -10.53 4.81 -15.40
C ASP A 254 -12.06 5.00 -15.51
N LYS A 255 -12.82 3.89 -15.59
CA LYS A 255 -14.28 3.90 -15.72
C LYS A 255 -14.97 4.17 -14.39
N LEU A 256 -15.90 5.10 -14.41
CA LEU A 256 -16.69 5.44 -13.24
C LEU A 256 -17.79 4.42 -12.95
N SER A 257 -17.98 4.13 -11.67
CA SER A 257 -19.13 3.37 -11.20
C SER A 257 -20.36 4.26 -11.01
N LYS A 258 -21.57 3.68 -11.11
CA LYS A 258 -22.83 4.39 -10.79
C LYS A 258 -22.82 4.97 -9.36
N LYS A 259 -22.23 4.25 -8.40
CA LYS A 259 -22.12 4.71 -7.00
C LYS A 259 -21.25 5.97 -6.88
N GLN A 260 -20.14 6.05 -7.62
CA GLN A 260 -19.31 7.26 -7.64
C GLN A 260 -20.07 8.45 -8.20
N MET A 261 -20.77 8.27 -9.33
CA MET A 261 -21.54 9.35 -9.96
C MET A 261 -22.65 9.85 -9.04
N ASN A 262 -23.44 8.95 -8.44
CA ASN A 262 -24.49 9.32 -7.51
C ASN A 262 -23.95 10.07 -6.28
N MET A 263 -22.84 9.59 -5.69
CA MET A 263 -22.25 10.26 -4.53
C MET A 263 -21.67 11.64 -4.91
N ALA A 264 -21.12 11.79 -6.11
CA ALA A 264 -20.70 13.10 -6.61
C ALA A 264 -21.89 14.05 -6.73
N ASP A 265 -23.01 13.60 -7.32
CA ASP A 265 -24.23 14.40 -7.43
C ASP A 265 -24.72 14.85 -6.04
N GLU A 266 -24.84 13.92 -5.10
CA GLU A 266 -25.25 14.22 -3.72
C GLU A 266 -24.33 15.25 -3.03
N LEU A 267 -23.01 15.12 -3.17
CA LEU A 267 -22.05 16.05 -2.56
C LEU A 267 -22.12 17.44 -3.22
N THR A 268 -22.31 17.52 -4.54
CA THR A 268 -22.49 18.81 -5.22
C THR A 268 -23.82 19.47 -4.85
N GLU A 269 -24.90 18.71 -4.72
CA GLU A 269 -26.22 19.20 -4.27
C GLU A 269 -26.19 19.72 -2.83
N ILE A 270 -25.38 19.11 -1.95
CA ILE A 270 -25.18 19.59 -0.58
C ILE A 270 -24.47 20.96 -0.57
N GLY A 271 -23.64 21.24 -1.58
CA GLY A 271 -22.94 22.52 -1.73
C GLY A 271 -21.45 22.49 -1.40
N TYR A 272 -20.80 21.32 -1.42
CA TYR A 272 -19.33 21.27 -1.32
C TYR A 272 -18.67 21.99 -2.50
N ASP A 273 -17.62 22.76 -2.23
CA ASP A 273 -16.98 23.61 -3.25
C ASP A 273 -15.98 22.84 -4.13
N LEU A 274 -15.37 21.77 -3.61
CA LEU A 274 -14.50 20.86 -4.37
C LEU A 274 -14.64 19.42 -3.89
N ILE A 275 -14.73 18.48 -4.84
CA ILE A 275 -14.72 17.04 -4.57
C ILE A 275 -13.44 16.42 -5.16
N ALA A 276 -12.56 15.93 -4.29
CA ALA A 276 -11.23 15.41 -4.63
C ALA A 276 -11.12 13.90 -4.33
N GLY A 277 -11.51 13.07 -5.29
CA GLY A 277 -11.61 11.63 -5.16
C GLY A 277 -10.30 10.85 -5.23
N SER A 278 -10.34 9.62 -4.74
CA SER A 278 -9.21 8.66 -4.63
C SER A 278 -9.70 7.20 -4.77
N HIS A 279 -8.89 6.18 -4.41
CA HIS A 279 -9.17 4.72 -4.43
C HIS A 279 -8.97 3.99 -5.76
N SER A 280 -9.30 4.60 -6.90
CA SER A 280 -9.25 3.86 -8.17
C SER A 280 -7.82 3.53 -8.61
N HIS A 281 -6.80 4.10 -7.98
CA HIS A 281 -5.37 3.90 -8.29
C HIS A 281 -4.92 4.35 -9.70
N VAL A 282 -5.85 4.90 -10.49
CA VAL A 282 -5.68 5.40 -11.86
C VAL A 282 -6.38 6.76 -11.94
N VAL A 283 -5.81 7.71 -12.67
CA VAL A 283 -6.49 8.99 -12.92
C VAL A 283 -7.82 8.71 -13.60
N GLN A 284 -8.88 9.32 -13.10
CA GLN A 284 -10.21 9.28 -13.68
C GLN A 284 -10.60 10.66 -14.19
N LYS A 285 -11.71 10.73 -14.93
CA LYS A 285 -12.18 11.99 -15.51
C LYS A 285 -12.30 13.13 -14.48
N PHE A 286 -12.12 14.35 -14.95
CA PHE A 286 -12.41 15.59 -14.23
C PHE A 286 -13.55 16.30 -14.93
N GLU A 287 -14.54 16.80 -14.21
CA GLU A 287 -15.63 17.60 -14.79
C GLU A 287 -16.25 18.54 -13.77
N TYR A 288 -16.96 19.57 -14.26
CA TYR A 288 -17.84 20.37 -13.42
C TYR A 288 -19.23 19.71 -13.38
N ARG A 289 -19.70 19.39 -12.17
CA ARG A 289 -21.08 18.90 -11.93
C ARG A 289 -21.81 19.92 -11.09
N ASN A 290 -22.94 20.43 -11.59
CA ASN A 290 -23.71 21.50 -10.94
C ASN A 290 -22.85 22.75 -10.61
N GLY A 291 -21.86 23.06 -11.45
CA GLY A 291 -20.91 24.15 -11.23
C GLY A 291 -19.78 23.84 -10.24
N THR A 292 -19.79 22.69 -9.57
CA THR A 292 -18.73 22.25 -8.66
C THR A 292 -17.69 21.40 -9.39
N PRO A 293 -16.38 21.68 -9.25
CA PRO A 293 -15.33 20.81 -9.78
C PRO A 293 -15.32 19.44 -9.07
N VAL A 294 -15.33 18.37 -9.87
CA VAL A 294 -15.28 16.98 -9.41
C VAL A 294 -14.09 16.27 -10.05
N ILE A 295 -13.13 15.91 -9.22
CA ILE A 295 -11.98 15.07 -9.59
C ILE A 295 -12.32 13.67 -9.11
N TYR A 296 -12.62 12.73 -10.01
CA TYR A 296 -13.05 11.39 -9.59
C TYR A 296 -11.92 10.57 -8.97
N SER A 297 -10.69 10.72 -9.49
CA SER A 297 -9.49 10.14 -8.90
C SER A 297 -8.23 10.80 -9.44
N MET A 298 -7.28 11.09 -8.56
CA MET A 298 -5.94 11.61 -8.90
C MET A 298 -4.89 10.49 -9.15
N GLY A 299 -5.30 9.22 -9.01
CA GLY A 299 -4.40 8.07 -9.10
C GLY A 299 -3.46 7.91 -7.89
N ASN A 300 -2.49 7.02 -7.99
CA ASN A 300 -1.49 6.83 -6.93
C ASN A 300 -0.39 7.86 -7.06
N LEU A 301 -0.22 8.79 -6.11
CA LEU A 301 0.99 9.62 -6.12
C LEU A 301 2.23 8.77 -5.82
N LEU A 302 2.08 7.75 -4.96
CA LEU A 302 3.14 6.81 -4.65
C LEU A 302 2.59 5.39 -4.49
N THR A 303 3.09 4.46 -5.30
CA THR A 303 2.80 3.03 -5.15
C THR A 303 3.86 2.16 -5.84
N HIS A 304 3.90 0.88 -5.47
CA HIS A 304 4.64 -0.17 -6.21
C HIS A 304 3.72 -1.14 -6.94
N MET A 305 2.42 -0.87 -6.98
CA MET A 305 1.44 -1.78 -7.54
C MET A 305 1.60 -1.91 -9.06
N ASN A 306 1.93 -3.13 -9.48
CA ASN A 306 1.69 -3.70 -10.81
C ASN A 306 2.07 -2.85 -12.04
N LEU A 307 3.21 -2.16 -12.02
CA LEU A 307 3.86 -1.54 -13.18
C LEU A 307 4.21 -2.52 -14.34
N ARG A 308 3.87 -3.82 -14.20
CA ARG A 308 4.14 -4.91 -15.16
C ARG A 308 2.93 -5.33 -16.01
N LYS A 309 1.71 -4.87 -15.72
CA LYS A 309 0.61 -4.96 -16.69
C LYS A 309 0.55 -3.62 -17.41
N SER A 310 1.13 -3.56 -18.60
CA SER A 310 1.14 -2.42 -19.53
C SER A 310 -0.26 -2.04 -20.05
N SER A 311 -1.31 -2.15 -19.23
CA SER A 311 -2.71 -2.04 -19.67
C SER A 311 -3.60 -1.15 -18.79
N MET A 312 -3.11 -0.55 -17.70
CA MET A 312 -4.01 0.21 -16.77
C MET A 312 -3.44 1.55 -16.26
N ASP A 313 -2.39 2.10 -16.88
CA ASP A 313 -1.92 3.50 -16.71
C ASP A 313 -1.75 4.03 -15.26
N THR A 314 -1.59 3.15 -14.26
CA THR A 314 -1.39 3.48 -12.83
C THR A 314 -0.10 4.24 -12.52
N GLN A 315 0.78 4.37 -13.51
CA GLN A 315 2.06 5.08 -13.39
C GLN A 315 1.95 6.58 -13.70
N TYR A 316 0.77 7.08 -14.06
CA TYR A 316 0.54 8.47 -14.47
C TYR A 316 -0.41 9.21 -13.52
N PRO A 317 -0.02 9.44 -12.25
CA PRO A 317 -0.84 10.25 -11.36
C PRO A 317 -0.85 11.73 -11.75
N VAL A 318 -1.76 12.48 -11.13
CA VAL A 318 -1.76 13.94 -11.18
C VAL A 318 -1.69 14.50 -9.77
N ILE A 319 -1.07 15.67 -9.64
CA ILE A 319 -1.27 16.55 -8.50
C ILE A 319 -2.27 17.63 -8.94
N CYS A 320 -3.34 17.82 -8.20
CA CYS A 320 -4.29 18.90 -8.44
C CYS A 320 -3.79 20.18 -7.76
N ARG A 321 -3.73 21.27 -8.51
CA ARG A 321 -3.53 22.62 -8.01
C ARG A 321 -4.89 23.31 -7.93
N LEU A 322 -5.29 23.63 -6.71
CA LEU A 322 -6.39 24.55 -6.42
C LEU A 322 -5.80 25.91 -6.09
N ASN A 323 -6.09 26.91 -6.90
CA ASN A 323 -5.77 28.29 -6.63
C ASN A 323 -7.02 28.99 -6.10
N LEU A 324 -6.93 29.65 -4.94
CA LEU A 324 -8.03 30.42 -4.36
C LEU A 324 -7.66 31.89 -4.31
N LYS A 325 -8.60 32.75 -4.72
CA LYS A 325 -8.41 34.20 -4.75
C LYS A 325 -9.60 34.93 -4.15
N ARG A 326 -9.35 36.03 -3.45
CA ARG A 326 -10.41 36.95 -3.02
C ARG A 326 -10.70 37.96 -4.13
N MET A 327 -11.93 37.98 -4.63
CA MET A 327 -12.42 38.96 -5.59
C MET A 327 -13.77 39.48 -5.10
N ASP A 328 -13.89 40.80 -4.92
CA ASP A 328 -15.12 41.48 -4.51
C ASP A 328 -15.80 40.87 -3.26
N GLY A 329 -14.99 40.50 -2.26
CA GLY A 329 -15.46 39.89 -1.01
C GLY A 329 -15.90 38.43 -1.12
N ARG A 330 -15.69 37.76 -2.27
CA ARG A 330 -15.95 36.34 -2.49
C ARG A 330 -14.66 35.57 -2.76
N VAL A 331 -14.64 34.29 -2.40
CA VAL A 331 -13.55 33.38 -2.77
C VAL A 331 -13.89 32.75 -4.12
N THR A 332 -13.00 32.90 -5.09
CA THR A 332 -13.05 32.21 -6.39
C THR A 332 -12.00 31.10 -6.41
N SER A 333 -12.24 30.07 -7.22
CA SER A 333 -11.36 28.91 -7.33
C SER A 333 -11.01 28.58 -8.77
N GLU A 334 -9.75 28.25 -9.02
CA GLU A 334 -9.25 27.75 -10.30
C GLU A 334 -8.53 26.40 -10.08
N ILE A 335 -8.79 25.43 -10.97
CA ILE A 335 -8.20 24.09 -10.93
C ILE A 335 -7.24 23.92 -12.12
N ALA A 336 -6.03 23.47 -11.84
CA ALA A 336 -5.09 22.96 -12.83
C ALA A 336 -4.48 21.64 -12.34
N PHE A 337 -3.85 20.89 -13.25
CA PHE A 337 -3.21 19.62 -12.93
C PHE A 337 -1.73 19.65 -13.27
N ILE A 338 -0.94 18.99 -12.45
CA ILE A 338 0.48 18.77 -12.68
C ILE A 338 0.66 17.28 -12.95
N PRO A 339 0.78 16.87 -14.24
CA PRO A 339 0.99 15.49 -14.60
C PRO A 339 2.26 14.93 -13.98
N CYS A 340 2.22 13.70 -13.51
CA CYS A 340 3.35 13.04 -12.86
C CYS A 340 3.60 11.66 -13.49
N ARG A 341 4.79 11.12 -13.27
CA ARG A 341 5.10 9.72 -13.58
C ARG A 341 5.75 9.02 -12.40
N ILE A 342 5.22 7.86 -12.04
CA ILE A 342 5.89 6.92 -11.15
C ILE A 342 6.82 6.04 -11.99
N PHE A 343 8.09 6.07 -11.64
CA PHE A 343 9.11 5.21 -12.22
C PHE A 343 9.36 4.03 -11.31
N LYS A 344 9.30 2.82 -11.88
CA LYS A 344 9.67 1.60 -11.15
C LYS A 344 11.08 1.70 -10.57
N ASP A 345 11.99 2.26 -11.35
CA ASP A 345 13.37 2.53 -11.00
C ASP A 345 13.88 3.73 -11.80
N ILE A 346 14.60 4.62 -11.11
CA ILE A 346 15.49 5.63 -11.68
C ILE A 346 16.84 5.47 -11.00
N GLN A 347 17.85 5.03 -11.76
CA GLN A 347 19.24 4.95 -11.29
C GLN A 347 19.35 4.17 -9.96
N GLY A 348 18.61 3.06 -9.82
CA GLY A 348 18.63 2.22 -8.61
C GLY A 348 17.75 2.73 -7.46
N ILE A 349 17.00 3.81 -7.66
CA ILE A 349 16.00 4.32 -6.71
C ILE A 349 14.62 3.80 -7.14
N PRO A 350 13.98 2.94 -6.35
CA PRO A 350 12.73 2.30 -6.75
C PRO A 350 11.50 3.19 -6.50
N PHE A 351 10.50 3.14 -7.37
CA PHE A 351 9.19 3.81 -7.17
C PHE A 351 9.26 5.33 -6.97
N THR A 352 10.14 6.01 -7.70
CA THR A 352 10.28 7.47 -7.67
C THR A 352 9.16 8.15 -8.45
N VAL A 353 8.52 9.15 -7.86
CA VAL A 353 7.55 10.01 -8.57
C VAL A 353 8.25 11.27 -9.08
N VAL A 354 8.04 11.60 -10.34
CA VAL A 354 8.59 12.79 -11.01
C VAL A 354 7.43 13.58 -11.60
N PRO A 355 7.25 14.87 -11.24
CA PRO A 355 6.25 15.72 -11.85
C PRO A 355 6.77 16.28 -13.18
N MET A 356 5.87 16.58 -14.10
CA MET A 356 6.17 17.43 -15.25
C MET A 356 6.32 18.87 -14.74
N ASN A 357 7.54 19.38 -14.80
CA ASN A 357 7.82 20.79 -14.54
C ASN A 357 9.10 21.19 -15.26
N ASP A 358 9.04 22.24 -16.09
CA ASP A 358 10.15 22.64 -16.96
C ASP A 358 11.38 23.18 -16.19
N GLN A 359 11.18 23.58 -14.93
CA GLN A 359 12.25 24.10 -14.07
C GLN A 359 13.02 22.99 -13.33
N LEU A 360 12.57 21.73 -13.42
CA LEU A 360 13.25 20.62 -12.75
C LEU A 360 14.51 20.18 -13.51
N PRO A 361 15.63 19.94 -12.81
CA PRO A 361 16.87 19.46 -13.40
C PRO A 361 16.76 17.95 -13.69
N LEU A 362 16.07 17.59 -14.76
CA LEU A 362 15.91 16.20 -15.19
C LEU A 362 17.00 15.83 -16.19
N ASN A 363 17.62 14.65 -16.02
CA ASN A 363 18.55 14.10 -17.01
C ASN A 363 17.82 13.59 -18.26
N ASP A 364 18.56 13.39 -19.36
CA ASP A 364 18.02 12.95 -20.66
C ASP A 364 17.25 11.63 -20.60
N GLU A 365 17.59 10.72 -19.69
CA GLU A 365 16.87 9.47 -19.51
C GLU A 365 15.47 9.72 -18.95
N ILE A 366 15.37 10.51 -17.88
CA ILE A 366 14.09 10.86 -17.26
C ILE A 366 13.26 11.68 -18.24
N GLN A 367 13.83 12.71 -18.88
CA GLN A 367 13.13 13.55 -19.85
C GLN A 367 12.50 12.72 -20.98
N ARG A 368 13.26 11.79 -21.60
CA ARG A 368 12.72 10.90 -22.64
C ARG A 368 11.55 10.07 -22.15
N ARG A 369 11.62 9.57 -20.90
CA ARG A 369 10.54 8.78 -20.31
C ARG A 369 9.38 9.67 -19.83
N MET A 370 9.53 10.98 -19.67
CA MET A 370 8.42 11.88 -19.34
C MET A 370 7.58 12.28 -20.56
N LYS A 371 8.12 12.19 -21.79
CA LYS A 371 7.42 12.57 -23.04
C LYS A 371 5.97 12.10 -23.20
N PRO A 372 5.57 10.84 -22.89
CA PRO A 372 4.20 10.40 -23.10
C PRO A 372 3.21 10.84 -21.99
N VAL A 373 3.69 11.44 -20.90
CA VAL A 373 2.90 11.66 -19.68
C VAL A 373 1.74 12.62 -19.92
N GLU A 374 2.01 13.76 -20.55
CA GLU A 374 0.99 14.79 -20.82
C GLU A 374 -0.18 14.23 -21.64
N GLY A 375 0.12 13.59 -22.78
CA GLY A 375 -0.90 12.99 -23.65
C GLY A 375 -1.70 11.90 -22.95
N LYS A 376 -1.05 11.08 -22.11
CA LYS A 376 -1.72 10.04 -21.32
C LYS A 376 -2.65 10.60 -20.26
N VAL A 377 -2.20 11.61 -19.51
CA VAL A 377 -3.03 12.26 -18.48
C VAL A 377 -4.21 12.99 -19.12
N LYS A 378 -4.00 13.65 -20.27
CA LYS A 378 -5.07 14.33 -21.02
C LYS A 378 -6.17 13.35 -21.47
N GLU A 379 -5.78 12.16 -21.93
CA GLU A 379 -6.71 11.08 -22.27
C GLU A 379 -7.54 10.64 -21.04
N LEU A 380 -6.90 10.47 -19.89
CA LEU A 380 -7.53 9.98 -18.66
C LEU A 380 -8.50 11.00 -18.03
N LEU A 381 -8.17 12.29 -18.05
CA LEU A 381 -9.01 13.34 -17.48
C LEU A 381 -10.29 13.60 -18.30
N GLN A 382 -10.35 13.17 -19.57
CA GLN A 382 -11.53 13.23 -20.45
C GLN A 382 -12.24 14.61 -20.44
N ASN A 383 -11.47 15.70 -20.38
CA ASN A 383 -12.01 17.06 -20.28
C ASN A 383 -11.31 17.99 -21.28
N GLN A 384 -12.10 18.83 -21.96
CA GLN A 384 -11.62 19.85 -22.91
C GLN A 384 -11.05 21.09 -22.22
N GLU A 385 -11.40 21.32 -20.95
CA GLU A 385 -11.00 22.44 -20.10
C GLU A 385 -9.90 22.08 -19.08
N ALA A 386 -9.45 20.82 -18.99
CA ALA A 386 -8.39 20.46 -18.06
C ALA A 386 -7.09 21.19 -18.41
N ILE A 387 -6.68 22.13 -17.55
CA ILE A 387 -5.46 22.94 -17.70
C ILE A 387 -4.29 22.23 -17.04
N PHE A 388 -3.16 22.13 -17.73
CA PHE A 388 -1.90 21.69 -17.14
C PHE A 388 -1.06 22.88 -16.68
N ASP A 389 -0.53 22.78 -15.46
CA ASP A 389 0.39 23.74 -14.88
C ASP A 389 1.81 23.15 -14.91
N LEU A 390 2.49 23.33 -16.04
CA LEU A 390 3.83 22.75 -16.31
C LEU A 390 4.97 23.65 -15.81
N ASP A 391 4.66 24.89 -15.42
CA ASP A 391 5.61 25.90 -14.96
C ASP A 391 5.38 26.33 -13.49
N TYR A 392 4.55 25.57 -12.75
CA TYR A 392 4.28 25.79 -11.34
C TYR A 392 5.55 26.13 -10.55
N PRO A 393 5.54 27.16 -9.69
CA PRO A 393 6.72 27.63 -9.00
C PRO A 393 7.35 26.55 -8.12
N LEU A 394 8.68 26.49 -8.14
CA LEU A 394 9.46 25.59 -7.28
C LEU A 394 10.10 26.35 -6.12
N LYS A 395 10.09 25.75 -4.92
CA LYS A 395 10.78 26.28 -3.75
C LYS A 395 12.29 26.22 -3.97
N LYS A 396 12.92 27.38 -4.14
CA LYS A 396 14.36 27.51 -4.50
C LYS A 396 15.28 26.73 -3.57
N GLU A 397 15.03 26.72 -2.26
CA GLU A 397 15.86 26.00 -1.29
C GLU A 397 15.76 24.48 -1.47
N ALA A 398 14.55 23.97 -1.72
CA ALA A 398 14.33 22.56 -1.98
C ALA A 398 14.91 22.13 -3.34
N LEU A 399 14.83 22.99 -4.35
CA LEU A 399 15.46 22.76 -5.65
C LEU A 399 16.99 22.71 -5.55
N LYS A 400 17.59 23.61 -4.76
CA LYS A 400 19.03 23.58 -4.46
C LYS A 400 19.43 22.29 -3.74
N LEU A 401 18.63 21.86 -2.77
CA LEU A 401 18.84 20.59 -2.07
C LEU A 401 18.76 19.40 -3.03
N LEU A 402 17.77 19.37 -3.92
CA LEU A 402 17.64 18.34 -4.96
C LEU A 402 18.89 18.29 -5.85
N LYS A 403 19.38 19.44 -6.34
CA LYS A 403 20.62 19.50 -7.14
C LYS A 403 21.82 18.95 -6.39
N GLN A 404 22.01 19.36 -5.14
CA GLN A 404 23.08 18.84 -4.27
C GLN A 404 22.95 17.34 -3.99
N GLN A 405 21.71 16.82 -3.89
CA GLN A 405 21.44 15.40 -3.73
C GLN A 405 21.74 14.63 -5.01
N GLU A 406 21.39 15.15 -6.18
CA GLU A 406 21.74 14.56 -7.48
C GLU A 406 23.26 14.51 -7.68
N GLU A 407 24.00 15.52 -7.22
CA GLU A 407 25.48 15.51 -7.23
C GLU A 407 26.09 14.47 -6.27
N ARG A 408 25.41 14.20 -5.15
CA ARG A 408 25.83 13.20 -4.14
C ARG A 408 25.22 11.82 -4.39
N LYS A 409 24.37 11.70 -5.40
CA LYS A 409 23.47 10.57 -5.62
C LYS A 409 24.24 9.29 -5.79
N ASP A 410 25.38 9.32 -6.49
CA ASP A 410 26.23 8.14 -6.72
C ASP A 410 26.65 7.44 -5.43
N LYS A 411 26.95 8.18 -4.35
CA LYS A 411 27.32 7.57 -3.06
C LYS A 411 26.12 6.93 -2.35
N ARG A 412 24.96 7.59 -2.39
CA ARG A 412 23.72 7.12 -1.74
C ARG A 412 23.05 5.99 -2.53
N ILE A 413 23.11 6.06 -3.85
CA ILE A 413 22.82 4.99 -4.80
C ILE A 413 23.76 3.83 -4.52
N GLN A 414 25.08 4.00 -4.41
CA GLN A 414 25.99 2.90 -4.05
C GLN A 414 25.64 2.24 -2.70
N GLU A 415 25.20 2.99 -1.70
CA GLU A 415 24.73 2.44 -0.43
C GLU A 415 23.46 1.58 -0.57
N LEU A 416 22.50 2.00 -1.42
CA LEU A 416 21.25 1.29 -1.73
C LEU A 416 21.45 0.13 -2.74
N CYS A 417 22.28 0.35 -3.75
CA CYS A 417 22.62 -0.52 -4.88
C CYS A 417 23.79 -1.48 -4.62
N SER A 418 24.45 -1.41 -3.46
CA SER A 418 25.36 -2.47 -2.98
C SER A 418 24.67 -3.84 -2.75
N LYS A 419 23.47 -4.01 -3.31
CA LYS A 419 22.76 -5.27 -3.51
C LYS A 419 22.82 -5.84 -4.92
N GLU A 420 23.41 -5.19 -5.92
CA GLU A 420 23.61 -5.81 -7.25
C GLU A 420 24.92 -5.36 -7.90
N SER A 421 25.94 -6.22 -7.84
CA SER A 421 26.80 -6.61 -8.98
C SER A 421 28.13 -7.24 -8.52
N LYS A 422 28.38 -8.47 -8.97
CA LYS A 422 29.56 -8.88 -9.76
C LYS A 422 29.46 -10.39 -10.02
N GLU A 423 29.21 -10.77 -11.27
CA GLU A 423 30.12 -11.61 -12.07
C GLU A 423 29.48 -11.91 -13.44
N GLN A 424 30.18 -11.48 -14.49
CA GLN A 424 29.95 -11.90 -15.87
C GLN A 424 31.12 -12.79 -16.31
N LYS A 425 30.76 -13.81 -17.12
CA LYS A 425 31.58 -14.70 -17.97
C LYS A 425 32.33 -15.86 -17.29
N ALA A 426 31.83 -17.08 -17.52
CA ALA A 426 32.55 -18.11 -18.27
C ALA A 426 31.68 -19.36 -18.54
N SER A 427 31.74 -19.80 -19.81
CA SER A 427 31.77 -21.17 -20.33
C SER A 427 30.79 -22.25 -19.84
N SER A 428 30.20 -22.91 -20.85
CA SER A 428 29.54 -24.21 -20.83
C SER A 428 30.35 -25.30 -20.12
N GLN A 429 29.73 -25.96 -19.12
CA GLN A 429 29.76 -27.41 -18.90
C GLN A 429 28.83 -27.79 -17.73
N LYS A 430 28.33 -29.03 -17.74
CA LYS A 430 27.46 -29.58 -16.69
C LYS A 430 28.23 -29.67 -15.37
N SER A 431 27.76 -28.99 -14.33
CA SER A 431 28.23 -29.26 -12.97
C SER A 431 27.14 -28.97 -11.93
N PHE A 432 27.19 -29.75 -10.86
CA PHE A 432 26.44 -29.54 -9.63
C PHE A 432 27.21 -28.53 -8.78
N PHE A 433 26.52 -27.57 -8.16
CA PHE A 433 27.18 -26.61 -7.27
C PHE A 433 26.36 -26.40 -5.99
N MET A 434 27.02 -26.46 -4.85
CA MET A 434 26.46 -25.97 -3.58
C MET A 434 26.56 -24.45 -3.57
N GLN A 435 25.43 -23.76 -3.45
CA GLN A 435 25.44 -22.33 -3.14
C GLN A 435 25.10 -22.15 -1.67
N LYS A 436 26.12 -21.90 -0.85
CA LYS A 436 25.91 -21.33 0.48
C LYS A 436 25.52 -19.88 0.26
N TRP A 437 24.25 -19.54 0.42
CA TRP A 437 23.87 -18.13 0.52
C TRP A 437 24.43 -17.62 1.85
N ASN A 438 25.55 -16.89 1.79
CA ASN A 438 26.12 -16.18 2.94
C ASN A 438 25.06 -15.28 3.53
N GLU A 439 25.07 -15.12 4.88
CA GLU A 439 24.21 -14.22 5.67
C GLU A 439 23.51 -13.17 4.81
N ILE A 440 22.31 -13.48 4.32
CA ILE A 440 21.51 -12.42 3.73
C ILE A 440 20.89 -11.70 4.92
N LYS A 441 21.64 -10.74 5.47
CA LYS A 441 21.11 -9.72 6.37
C LYS A 441 20.18 -8.81 5.57
N TYR A 442 19.04 -9.37 5.17
CA TYR A 442 17.89 -8.55 4.86
C TYR A 442 17.35 -8.06 6.19
N ARG A 443 17.38 -6.76 6.31
CA ARG A 443 16.07 -6.17 6.42
C ARG A 443 15.27 -6.38 7.75
N ASN A 444 15.96 -6.78 8.84
CA ASN A 444 15.48 -7.21 10.19
C ASN A 444 14.85 -8.61 10.22
N CYS A 445 14.98 -9.36 9.12
CA CYS A 445 14.73 -10.79 9.03
C CYS A 445 15.96 -11.40 8.36
N ILE A 446 16.83 -12.03 9.15
CA ILE A 446 17.81 -12.94 8.56
C ILE A 446 16.96 -13.98 7.82
N SER A 447 17.14 -14.13 6.51
CA SER A 447 16.66 -15.28 5.75
C SER A 447 17.89 -16.01 5.26
N THR A 448 18.45 -16.85 6.12
CA THR A 448 19.55 -17.72 5.75
C THR A 448 18.96 -19.08 5.49
N TYR A 449 19.13 -19.55 4.27
CA TYR A 449 18.90 -20.94 3.94
C TYR A 449 20.03 -21.41 3.05
N ARG A 450 20.40 -22.68 3.20
CA ARG A 450 21.29 -23.36 2.27
C ARG A 450 20.43 -24.10 1.28
N GLY A 451 20.58 -23.74 0.01
CA GLY A 451 19.92 -24.38 -1.10
C GLY A 451 20.92 -25.18 -1.93
N MET A 452 20.59 -26.43 -2.25
CA MET A 452 21.24 -27.11 -3.37
C MET A 452 20.38 -26.95 -4.61
N PHE A 453 20.99 -26.51 -5.70
CA PHE A 453 20.29 -26.25 -6.95
C PHE A 453 20.81 -27.13 -8.06
N ARG A 454 19.91 -27.52 -8.96
CA ARG A 454 20.23 -28.21 -10.21
C ARG A 454 19.93 -27.28 -11.37
N LYS A 455 20.96 -26.93 -12.13
CA LYS A 455 20.88 -26.09 -13.32
C LYS A 455 20.50 -26.90 -14.55
N TYR A 456 19.57 -26.37 -15.32
CA TYR A 456 19.17 -26.80 -16.67
C TYR A 456 19.44 -25.64 -17.64
N LYS A 457 19.24 -25.89 -18.95
CA LYS A 457 19.54 -24.90 -20.01
C LYS A 457 18.87 -23.55 -19.74
N ASP A 458 17.57 -23.57 -19.42
CA ASP A 458 16.74 -22.37 -19.25
C ASP A 458 15.99 -22.36 -17.91
N ALA A 459 16.42 -23.18 -16.93
CA ALA A 459 15.72 -23.31 -15.65
C ALA A 459 16.65 -23.76 -14.52
N MET A 460 16.34 -23.33 -13.31
CA MET A 460 16.92 -23.82 -12.07
C MET A 460 15.86 -24.64 -11.32
N LYS A 461 16.31 -25.66 -10.57
CA LYS A 461 15.47 -26.40 -9.62
C LYS A 461 16.16 -26.46 -8.26
N LEU A 462 15.46 -26.08 -7.20
CA LEU A 462 15.90 -26.28 -5.83
C LEU A 462 15.68 -27.76 -5.49
N VAL A 463 16.71 -28.47 -5.05
CA VAL A 463 16.63 -29.91 -4.72
C VAL A 463 16.74 -30.20 -3.23
N SER A 464 17.36 -29.28 -2.49
CA SER A 464 17.57 -29.39 -1.05
C SER A 464 17.46 -28.01 -0.42
N LEU A 465 16.72 -27.89 0.68
CA LEU A 465 16.51 -26.66 1.43
C LEU A 465 16.70 -26.91 2.92
N ARG A 466 17.72 -26.27 3.50
CA ARG A 466 17.89 -26.17 4.95
C ARG A 466 17.77 -24.72 5.35
N ALA A 467 16.71 -24.34 6.06
CA ALA A 467 16.66 -22.99 6.61
C ALA A 467 17.38 -22.90 7.95
N GLU A 468 17.83 -21.69 8.22
CA GLU A 468 18.52 -21.29 9.43
C GLU A 468 17.73 -20.16 10.12
N THR A 469 16.49 -19.88 9.68
CA THR A 469 15.66 -18.74 10.12
C THR A 469 14.16 -19.03 10.15
N GLU A 470 13.42 -18.24 10.95
CA GLU A 470 11.96 -18.34 11.05
C GLU A 470 11.24 -17.89 9.78
N VAL A 471 11.87 -17.08 8.93
CA VAL A 471 11.31 -16.60 7.66
C VAL A 471 12.25 -16.96 6.53
N VAL A 472 11.75 -17.72 5.55
CA VAL A 472 12.47 -18.11 4.34
C VAL A 472 11.84 -17.42 3.15
N LYS A 473 12.65 -16.72 2.34
CA LYS A 473 12.23 -16.16 1.05
C LYS A 473 13.01 -16.87 -0.05
N ILE A 474 12.30 -17.62 -0.89
CA ILE A 474 12.83 -18.32 -2.05
C ILE A 474 12.52 -17.45 -3.27
N ASP A 475 13.57 -16.88 -3.86
CA ASP A 475 13.45 -16.09 -5.08
C ASP A 475 13.19 -16.98 -6.29
N GLY A 476 12.43 -16.48 -7.25
CA GLY A 476 12.12 -17.19 -8.49
C GLY A 476 13.23 -17.10 -9.53
N MET A 477 14.40 -16.56 -9.17
CA MET A 477 15.59 -16.45 -9.99
C MET A 477 16.81 -16.89 -9.18
N VAL A 478 17.75 -17.58 -9.81
CA VAL A 478 19.07 -17.89 -9.26
C VAL A 478 20.11 -17.38 -10.25
N GLY A 479 20.69 -16.22 -9.97
CA GLY A 479 21.33 -15.39 -11.01
C GLY A 479 20.28 -14.97 -12.05
N ASP A 480 20.60 -15.11 -13.33
CA ASP A 480 19.68 -14.79 -14.44
C ASP A 480 18.79 -15.95 -14.87
N ILE A 481 18.81 -17.08 -14.14
CA ILE A 481 18.10 -18.31 -14.52
C ILE A 481 16.84 -18.47 -13.66
N PRO A 482 15.66 -18.66 -14.27
CA PRO A 482 14.42 -18.81 -13.52
C PRO A 482 14.41 -20.09 -12.70
N LEU A 483 14.15 -19.96 -11.40
CA LEU A 483 13.80 -21.09 -10.54
C LEU A 483 12.36 -21.48 -10.85
N THR A 484 12.18 -22.69 -11.39
CA THR A 484 10.86 -23.16 -11.84
C THR A 484 10.28 -24.21 -10.89
N HIS A 485 11.13 -24.93 -10.15
CA HIS A 485 10.71 -26.04 -9.31
C HIS A 485 11.40 -26.01 -7.95
N ILE A 486 10.65 -26.37 -6.91
CA ILE A 486 11.19 -26.57 -5.56
C ILE A 486 10.97 -28.01 -5.12
N TYR A 487 12.06 -28.69 -4.80
CA TYR A 487 12.09 -29.96 -4.08
C TYR A 487 12.91 -29.77 -2.81
N ASN A 488 12.73 -30.70 -1.88
CA ASN A 488 13.55 -30.77 -0.69
C ASN A 488 13.69 -32.23 -0.26
N ASP A 489 14.92 -32.67 -0.12
CA ASP A 489 15.29 -33.97 0.43
C ASP A 489 15.60 -33.92 1.93
N GLN A 490 15.66 -32.71 2.52
CA GLN A 490 15.95 -32.54 3.94
C GLN A 490 14.70 -32.75 4.78
N HIS A 491 14.82 -33.59 5.80
CA HIS A 491 13.73 -33.94 6.70
C HIS A 491 13.63 -33.06 7.97
N SER A 492 14.55 -32.10 8.15
CA SER A 492 14.59 -31.25 9.35
C SER A 492 14.79 -29.77 9.00
N ASN A 493 13.73 -28.99 9.10
CA ASN A 493 13.80 -27.52 9.10
C ASN A 493 12.84 -26.95 10.14
N ASP A 494 13.11 -27.28 11.40
CA ASP A 494 12.22 -27.11 12.56
C ASP A 494 12.24 -25.72 13.18
N ILE A 495 12.60 -24.68 12.42
CA ILE A 495 12.50 -23.28 12.87
C ILE A 495 11.74 -22.38 11.91
N THR A 496 11.56 -22.78 10.64
CA THR A 496 10.85 -21.96 9.66
C THR A 496 9.37 -21.87 10.00
N ARG A 497 8.90 -20.65 10.25
CA ARG A 497 7.49 -20.30 10.48
C ARG A 497 6.82 -19.76 9.24
N ILE A 498 7.56 -19.10 8.33
CA ILE A 498 7.00 -18.48 7.13
C ILE A 498 7.86 -18.79 5.91
N ILE A 499 7.21 -19.17 4.81
CA ILE A 499 7.86 -19.31 3.50
C ILE A 499 7.23 -18.36 2.48
N TYR A 500 8.06 -17.54 1.86
CA TYR A 500 7.72 -16.75 0.67
C TYR A 500 8.34 -17.40 -0.55
N ILE A 501 7.52 -17.67 -1.56
CA ILE A 501 7.96 -18.23 -2.84
C ILE A 501 7.58 -17.22 -3.91
N SER A 502 8.56 -16.59 -4.58
CA SER A 502 8.34 -15.58 -5.62
C SER A 502 8.71 -16.04 -7.04
N GLY A 503 8.35 -15.25 -8.06
CA GLY A 503 8.79 -15.41 -9.45
C GLY A 503 8.19 -16.59 -10.22
N GLN A 504 8.95 -17.19 -11.14
CA GLN A 504 8.40 -18.12 -12.16
C GLN A 504 8.32 -19.59 -11.70
N ILE A 505 8.10 -19.82 -10.40
CA ILE A 505 8.03 -21.17 -9.83
C ILE A 505 6.67 -21.78 -10.19
N THR A 506 6.69 -22.84 -10.99
CA THR A 506 5.49 -23.53 -11.49
C THR A 506 5.16 -24.79 -10.69
N TYR A 507 6.13 -25.39 -10.00
CA TYR A 507 5.92 -26.65 -9.27
C TYR A 507 6.60 -26.72 -7.89
N LEU A 508 5.82 -27.03 -6.85
CA LEU A 508 6.32 -27.54 -5.57
C LEU A 508 6.32 -29.07 -5.61
N GLY A 509 7.51 -29.65 -5.68
CA GLY A 509 7.76 -31.07 -5.78
C GLY A 509 7.32 -31.88 -4.57
N PRO A 510 7.31 -33.22 -4.70
CA PRO A 510 6.88 -34.10 -3.61
C PRO A 510 7.72 -33.88 -2.35
N LYS A 511 7.06 -33.84 -1.19
CA LYS A 511 7.66 -33.67 0.14
C LYS A 511 8.48 -32.38 0.37
N ALA A 512 8.40 -31.37 -0.51
CA ALA A 512 9.29 -30.20 -0.47
C ALA A 512 9.31 -29.43 0.87
N PHE A 513 8.24 -29.47 1.66
CA PHE A 513 8.15 -28.85 2.98
C PHE A 513 7.54 -29.81 4.01
N LYS A 514 7.69 -31.12 3.78
CA LYS A 514 7.20 -32.15 4.71
C LYS A 514 7.88 -31.99 6.07
N ASN A 515 7.12 -32.16 7.15
CA ASN A 515 7.56 -32.10 8.55
C ASN A 515 8.14 -30.74 8.97
N PHE A 516 7.77 -29.64 8.30
CA PHE A 516 8.10 -28.32 8.82
C PHE A 516 7.12 -27.99 9.97
N HIS A 517 7.35 -28.57 11.15
CA HIS A 517 6.43 -28.52 12.29
C HIS A 517 6.21 -27.09 12.80
N THR A 518 7.19 -26.21 12.65
CA THR A 518 7.07 -24.79 12.98
C THR A 518 6.35 -23.95 11.91
N LEU A 519 6.12 -24.47 10.70
CA LEU A 519 5.60 -23.70 9.58
C LEU A 519 4.16 -23.29 9.82
N GLU A 520 3.95 -21.99 9.97
CA GLU A 520 2.66 -21.37 10.25
C GLU A 520 2.00 -20.87 8.94
N SER A 521 2.79 -20.39 7.97
CA SER A 521 2.24 -19.89 6.70
C SER A 521 3.17 -20.04 5.49
N VAL A 522 2.55 -20.19 4.32
CA VAL A 522 3.23 -20.24 3.02
C VAL A 522 2.53 -19.30 2.05
N ARG A 523 3.30 -18.40 1.43
CA ARG A 523 2.83 -17.52 0.37
C ARG A 523 3.39 -17.95 -0.97
N LEU A 524 2.46 -18.27 -1.87
CA LEU A 524 2.75 -18.78 -3.20
C LEU A 524 2.51 -17.66 -4.23
N PHE A 525 3.43 -17.50 -5.17
CA PHE A 525 3.37 -16.45 -6.18
C PHE A 525 2.50 -16.80 -7.40
N LYS A 526 2.18 -15.77 -8.19
CA LYS A 526 1.42 -15.88 -9.45
C LYS A 526 2.23 -16.69 -10.48
N GLY A 527 1.77 -17.89 -10.81
CA GLY A 527 2.45 -18.77 -11.76
C GLY A 527 2.64 -20.19 -11.24
N LEU A 528 2.45 -20.45 -9.94
CA LEU A 528 2.45 -21.82 -9.44
C LEU A 528 1.25 -22.58 -10.01
N GLU A 529 1.51 -23.71 -10.65
CA GLU A 529 0.51 -24.55 -11.29
C GLU A 529 0.26 -25.82 -10.47
N ARG A 530 1.28 -26.33 -9.78
CA ARG A 530 1.22 -27.66 -9.15
C ARG A 530 1.79 -27.69 -7.74
N ILE A 531 1.10 -28.37 -6.84
CA ILE A 531 1.59 -28.79 -5.52
C ILE A 531 1.69 -30.32 -5.51
N GLY A 532 2.86 -30.85 -5.19
CA GLY A 532 3.20 -32.26 -5.25
C GLY A 532 2.64 -33.09 -4.10
N ARG A 533 2.80 -34.41 -4.21
CA ARG A 533 2.43 -35.36 -3.17
C ARG A 533 3.17 -35.05 -1.85
N ARG A 534 2.45 -35.01 -0.73
CA ARG A 534 3.02 -34.80 0.62
C ARG A 534 3.79 -33.49 0.81
N THR A 535 3.56 -32.47 -0.02
CA THR A 535 4.37 -31.23 -0.02
C THR A 535 4.46 -30.57 1.35
N PHE A 536 3.35 -30.46 2.08
CA PHE A 536 3.24 -29.87 3.42
C PHE A 536 2.76 -30.89 4.46
N GLU A 537 2.99 -32.20 4.23
CA GLU A 537 2.60 -33.24 5.19
C GLU A 537 3.24 -32.97 6.56
N ASN A 538 2.46 -33.04 7.64
CA ASN A 538 2.84 -32.76 9.03
C ASN A 538 3.32 -31.32 9.32
N CYS A 539 2.88 -30.31 8.55
CA CYS A 539 3.05 -28.90 8.96
C CYS A 539 2.00 -28.52 10.01
N GLU A 540 2.12 -29.08 11.22
CA GLU A 540 1.04 -29.07 12.22
C GLU A 540 0.63 -27.67 12.70
N ARG A 541 1.56 -26.70 12.65
CA ARG A 541 1.28 -25.31 13.05
C ARG A 541 0.71 -24.45 11.93
N MET A 542 0.58 -24.97 10.72
CA MET A 542 0.14 -24.20 9.56
C MET A 542 -1.29 -23.72 9.77
N THR A 543 -1.49 -22.42 9.96
CA THR A 543 -2.82 -21.82 10.09
C THR A 543 -3.41 -21.56 8.72
N GLY A 544 -2.57 -21.27 7.72
CA GLY A 544 -2.95 -21.46 6.32
C GLY A 544 -2.11 -20.84 5.23
N VAL A 545 -2.68 -20.94 4.03
CA VAL A 545 -1.94 -20.91 2.76
C VAL A 545 -2.72 -20.10 1.73
N ILE A 546 -2.02 -19.20 1.04
CA ILE A 546 -2.59 -18.44 -0.07
C ILE A 546 -2.25 -19.17 -1.36
N LEU A 547 -3.26 -19.79 -1.98
CA LEU A 547 -3.13 -20.48 -3.26
C LEU A 547 -3.30 -19.49 -4.43
N PRO A 548 -2.44 -19.54 -5.47
CA PRO A 548 -2.54 -18.63 -6.61
C PRO A 548 -3.62 -19.11 -7.60
N LYS A 549 -4.23 -18.16 -8.32
CA LYS A 549 -5.27 -18.44 -9.34
C LYS A 549 -4.79 -19.32 -10.52
N SER A 550 -3.49 -19.52 -10.67
CA SER A 550 -2.89 -20.40 -11.70
C SER A 550 -2.84 -21.87 -11.29
N LEU A 551 -3.15 -22.20 -10.04
CA LEU A 551 -2.99 -23.56 -9.52
C LEU A 551 -4.01 -24.51 -10.16
N THR A 552 -3.54 -25.60 -10.76
CA THR A 552 -4.37 -26.64 -11.40
C THR A 552 -4.35 -27.96 -10.65
N TYR A 553 -3.31 -28.24 -9.86
CA TYR A 553 -3.13 -29.56 -9.24
C TYR A 553 -2.67 -29.50 -7.77
N ILE A 554 -3.36 -30.24 -6.90
CA ILE A 554 -2.95 -30.52 -5.51
C ILE A 554 -2.73 -32.02 -5.34
N GLY A 555 -1.52 -32.43 -4.96
CA GLY A 555 -1.14 -33.83 -4.86
C GLY A 555 -1.74 -34.58 -3.66
N SER A 556 -1.68 -35.92 -3.71
CA SER A 556 -2.15 -36.76 -2.60
C SER A 556 -1.38 -36.44 -1.32
N TYR A 557 -2.07 -36.42 -0.18
CA TYR A 557 -1.50 -36.08 1.13
C TYR A 557 -0.80 -34.70 1.21
N ALA A 558 -1.06 -33.77 0.27
CA ALA A 558 -0.32 -32.50 0.17
C ALA A 558 -0.33 -31.65 1.44
N PHE A 559 -1.41 -31.66 2.21
CA PHE A 559 -1.58 -30.95 3.49
C PHE A 559 -1.98 -31.92 4.62
N CYS A 560 -1.61 -33.20 4.50
CA CYS A 560 -1.97 -34.20 5.49
C CYS A 560 -1.39 -33.81 6.87
N ASN A 561 -2.20 -33.89 7.92
CA ASN A 561 -1.86 -33.53 9.31
C ASN A 561 -1.44 -32.06 9.51
N CYS A 562 -1.92 -31.13 8.67
CA CYS A 562 -1.86 -29.70 8.98
C CYS A 562 -2.96 -29.35 10.01
N LYS A 563 -2.81 -29.83 11.24
CA LYS A 563 -3.86 -29.82 12.29
C LYS A 563 -4.47 -28.43 12.57
N ARG A 564 -3.68 -27.37 12.47
CA ARG A 564 -4.13 -25.98 12.73
C ARG A 564 -4.66 -25.25 11.48
N LEU A 565 -4.76 -25.92 10.33
CA LEU A 565 -5.23 -25.30 9.09
C LEU A 565 -6.75 -25.09 9.16
N GLN A 566 -7.17 -23.88 9.54
CA GLN A 566 -8.59 -23.57 9.76
C GLN A 566 -9.34 -23.29 8.45
N SER A 567 -8.67 -22.69 7.48
CA SER A 567 -9.32 -22.35 6.21
C SER A 567 -8.36 -22.38 5.04
N ILE A 568 -8.88 -22.77 3.88
CA ILE A 568 -8.15 -22.68 2.62
C ILE A 568 -9.09 -22.26 1.48
N LYS A 569 -8.65 -21.26 0.70
CA LYS A 569 -9.33 -20.82 -0.52
C LYS A 569 -8.75 -21.59 -1.70
N ILE A 570 -9.55 -22.47 -2.31
CA ILE A 570 -9.12 -23.25 -3.48
C ILE A 570 -9.71 -22.60 -4.74
N PRO A 571 -8.88 -22.14 -5.69
CA PRO A 571 -9.36 -21.48 -6.90
C PRO A 571 -10.05 -22.47 -7.84
N LYS A 572 -11.00 -21.97 -8.66
CA LYS A 572 -11.73 -22.76 -9.66
C LYS A 572 -10.83 -23.47 -10.67
N SER A 573 -9.64 -22.93 -10.91
CA SER A 573 -8.63 -23.50 -11.81
C SER A 573 -8.12 -24.88 -11.36
N VAL A 574 -8.35 -25.29 -10.10
CA VAL A 574 -7.91 -26.61 -9.62
C VAL A 574 -8.76 -27.70 -10.25
N GLU A 575 -8.14 -28.48 -11.12
CA GLU A 575 -8.75 -29.59 -11.86
C GLU A 575 -8.60 -30.92 -11.13
N LYS A 576 -7.68 -31.02 -10.15
CA LYS A 576 -7.44 -32.26 -9.41
C LYS A 576 -6.86 -32.05 -8.03
N ILE A 577 -7.45 -32.75 -7.06
CA ILE A 577 -7.00 -32.86 -5.67
C ILE A 577 -6.78 -34.34 -5.36
N GLY A 578 -5.56 -34.71 -4.97
CA GLY A 578 -5.18 -36.09 -4.73
C GLY A 578 -5.80 -36.67 -3.45
N ARG A 579 -5.83 -38.00 -3.37
CA ARG A 579 -6.38 -38.74 -2.23
C ARG A 579 -5.75 -38.27 -0.91
N CYS A 580 -6.59 -38.08 0.11
CA CYS A 580 -6.16 -37.70 1.47
C CYS A 580 -5.37 -36.38 1.52
N ALA A 581 -5.55 -35.46 0.56
CA ALA A 581 -4.80 -34.20 0.53
C ALA A 581 -4.91 -33.38 1.82
N PHE A 582 -6.03 -33.47 2.54
CA PHE A 582 -6.31 -32.75 3.79
C PHE A 582 -6.65 -33.70 4.96
N HIS A 583 -6.21 -34.96 4.90
CA HIS A 583 -6.46 -35.91 5.99
C HIS A 583 -5.77 -35.42 7.28
N GLY A 584 -6.46 -35.43 8.43
CA GLY A 584 -5.91 -34.93 9.70
C GLY A 584 -5.89 -33.40 9.84
N CYS A 585 -6.60 -32.66 8.98
CA CYS A 585 -6.88 -31.23 9.19
C CYS A 585 -8.23 -31.07 9.90
N GLU A 586 -8.21 -31.11 11.23
CA GLU A 586 -9.42 -31.25 12.07
C GLU A 586 -10.37 -30.04 12.00
N GLU A 587 -9.84 -28.83 11.86
CA GLU A 587 -10.60 -27.57 11.89
C GLU A 587 -10.84 -26.95 10.49
N LEU A 588 -10.65 -27.72 9.42
CA LEU A 588 -10.57 -27.18 8.06
C LEU A 588 -11.95 -26.83 7.46
N THR A 589 -12.10 -25.58 7.04
CA THR A 589 -13.13 -25.15 6.08
C THR A 589 -12.53 -24.83 4.70
N ILE A 590 -13.03 -25.49 3.65
CA ILE A 590 -12.70 -25.18 2.26
C ILE A 590 -13.61 -24.06 1.74
N TYR A 591 -13.01 -23.03 1.15
CA TYR A 591 -13.71 -21.98 0.43
C TYR A 591 -13.47 -22.14 -1.07
N CYS A 592 -14.54 -22.31 -1.86
CA CYS A 592 -14.43 -22.52 -3.31
C CYS A 592 -15.68 -22.03 -4.06
N GLU A 593 -15.63 -22.05 -5.39
CA GLU A 593 -16.82 -21.90 -6.23
C GLU A 593 -17.69 -23.16 -6.13
N LYS A 594 -19.01 -22.97 -6.18
CA LYS A 594 -19.97 -24.08 -6.26
C LYS A 594 -19.70 -24.91 -7.52
N ASP A 595 -19.87 -26.22 -7.43
CA ASP A 595 -19.69 -27.19 -8.53
C ASP A 595 -18.24 -27.28 -9.07
N SER A 596 -17.28 -26.66 -8.37
CA SER A 596 -15.85 -26.82 -8.67
C SER A 596 -15.32 -28.19 -8.23
N TYR A 597 -14.12 -28.57 -8.71
CA TYR A 597 -13.47 -29.80 -8.23
C TYR A 597 -13.28 -29.79 -6.70
N ALA A 598 -12.98 -28.61 -6.13
CA ALA A 598 -12.84 -28.44 -4.70
C ALA A 598 -14.13 -28.69 -3.93
N ASP A 599 -15.28 -28.25 -4.46
CA ASP A 599 -16.62 -28.52 -3.88
C ASP A 599 -16.89 -30.04 -3.87
N SER A 600 -16.71 -30.69 -5.03
CA SER A 600 -16.87 -32.15 -5.17
C SER A 600 -15.94 -32.93 -4.23
N TYR A 601 -14.68 -32.50 -4.11
CA TYR A 601 -13.70 -33.11 -3.21
C TYR A 601 -14.11 -32.94 -1.74
N ALA A 602 -14.51 -31.73 -1.32
CA ALA A 602 -14.91 -31.46 0.06
C ALA A 602 -16.09 -32.34 0.47
N ARG A 603 -17.11 -32.48 -0.38
CA ARG A 603 -18.27 -33.37 -0.16
C ARG A 603 -17.87 -34.83 -0.03
N LYS A 604 -17.04 -35.32 -0.95
CA LYS A 604 -16.57 -36.73 -0.95
C LYS A 604 -15.82 -37.11 0.32
N TYR A 605 -15.09 -36.18 0.93
CA TYR A 605 -14.27 -36.42 2.12
C TYR A 605 -14.86 -35.81 3.41
N HIS A 606 -16.11 -35.37 3.39
CA HIS A 606 -16.82 -34.78 4.54
C HIS A 606 -16.08 -33.59 5.20
N ILE A 607 -15.47 -32.73 4.38
CA ILE A 607 -14.80 -31.50 4.84
C ILE A 607 -15.80 -30.35 4.75
N ALA A 608 -15.83 -29.47 5.77
CA ALA A 608 -16.70 -28.29 5.76
C ALA A 608 -16.40 -27.40 4.53
N VAL A 609 -17.44 -26.93 3.85
CA VAL A 609 -17.32 -26.11 2.63
C VAL A 609 -18.18 -24.85 2.72
N ARG A 610 -17.64 -23.72 2.24
CA ARG A 610 -18.36 -22.45 2.07
C ARG A 610 -18.15 -21.91 0.65
N HIS A 611 -19.24 -21.52 0.00
CA HIS A 611 -19.16 -20.95 -1.34
C HIS A 611 -18.84 -19.46 -1.28
N MET A 612 -17.87 -19.01 -2.08
CA MET A 612 -17.57 -17.58 -2.23
C MET A 612 -18.55 -16.94 -3.23
N PRO A 613 -19.06 -15.72 -2.96
CA PRO A 613 -19.90 -15.01 -3.93
C PRO A 613 -19.08 -14.72 -5.20
N ILE A 614 -19.74 -14.91 -6.35
CA ILE A 614 -19.22 -14.67 -7.70
C ILE A 614 -18.86 -13.19 -7.87
#